data_AF-A0A661Z4D4-F1
#
_entry.id   AF-A0A661Z4D4-F1
#
_cell.length_a   1.000
_cell.length_b   1.000
_cell.length_c   1.000
_cell.angle_alpha   90.00
_cell.angle_beta   90.00
_cell.angle_gamma   90.00
#
_symmetry.space_group_name_H-M   'P 1'
#
loop_
_entity.id
_entity.type
_entity.pdbx_description
1 polymer ?
#
loop_
_entity_poly.entity_id
_entity_poly.type
_entity_poly.pdbx_seq_one_letter_code
_entity_poly.pdbx_strand_id
1 'polypeptide(L)'
;MKMFEYQKIILKKVSFSKELFKQELTKSHKWLNYIEFNKLIFWATKKFGKIYSDIIFNISNKYVFNYKPNLMNALNNHQFIKIDKT
;
A
#
# COMPACT_ATOMS: atom_id res chain seq x y z
N MET A 1 -18.02 5.32 -9.35
CA MET A 1 -16.82 5.88 -8.70
C MET A 1 -15.77 4.79 -8.56
N LYS A 2 -14.50 5.01 -8.93
CA LYS A 2 -13.45 3.97 -8.83
C LYS A 2 -13.02 3.77 -7.37
N MET A 3 -12.70 2.53 -6.97
CA MET A 3 -12.45 2.16 -5.58
C MET A 3 -11.33 2.99 -4.92
N PHE A 4 -10.30 3.35 -5.69
CA PHE A 4 -9.22 4.24 -5.25
C PHE A 4 -9.71 5.61 -4.75
N GLU A 5 -10.59 6.28 -5.50
CA GLU A 5 -11.13 7.59 -5.09
C GLU A 5 -12.09 7.46 -3.90
N TYR A 6 -12.82 6.35 -3.82
CA TYR A 6 -13.66 6.04 -2.64
C TYR A 6 -12.83 5.93 -1.37
N GLN A 7 -11.70 5.20 -1.40
CA GLN A 7 -10.81 5.08 -0.25
C GLN A 7 -10.28 6.44 0.20
N LYS A 8 -9.91 7.35 -0.73
CA LYS A 8 -9.49 8.72 -0.36
C LYS A 8 -10.60 9.50 0.34
N ILE A 9 -11.85 9.37 -0.10
CA ILE A 9 -13.00 10.04 0.52
C ILE A 9 -13.20 9.52 1.94
N ILE A 10 -13.18 8.20 2.13
CA ILE A 10 -13.31 7.59 3.46
C ILE A 10 -12.19 8.07 4.39
N LEU A 11 -10.93 7.99 3.96
CA LEU A 11 -9.79 8.43 4.78
C LEU A 11 -9.89 9.91 5.20
N LYS A 12 -10.40 10.79 4.32
CA LYS A 12 -10.70 12.18 4.70
C LYS A 12 -11.76 12.24 5.78
N LYS A 13 -12.89 11.53 5.60
CA LYS A 13 -14.01 11.54 6.55
C LYS A 13 -13.62 11.02 7.93
N VAL A 14 -12.77 10.00 8.01
CA VAL A 14 -12.36 9.41 9.30
C VAL A 14 -11.08 10.03 9.89
N SER A 15 -10.45 10.98 9.21
CA SER A 15 -9.15 11.55 9.62
C SER A 15 -9.17 12.29 10.97
N PHE A 16 -10.34 12.60 11.52
CA PHE A 16 -10.49 13.18 12.86
C PHE A 16 -10.18 12.19 14.00
N SER A 17 -10.19 10.88 13.72
CA SER A 17 -9.88 9.84 14.70
C SER A 17 -8.71 9.00 14.23
N LYS A 18 -7.66 8.96 15.07
CA LYS A 18 -6.47 8.15 14.82
C LYS A 18 -6.83 6.67 14.61
N GLU A 19 -7.77 6.16 15.39
CA GLU A 19 -8.19 4.76 15.34
C GLU A 19 -8.99 4.46 14.08
N LEU A 20 -9.98 5.30 13.74
CA LEU A 20 -10.78 5.10 12.52
C LEU A 20 -9.92 5.26 11.26
N PHE A 21 -9.00 6.22 11.23
CA PHE A 21 -8.05 6.38 10.14
C PHE A 21 -7.20 5.11 9.94
N LYS A 22 -6.64 4.55 11.02
CA LYS A 22 -5.87 3.30 10.97
C LYS A 22 -6.72 2.13 10.47
N GLN A 23 -7.95 2.00 10.95
CA GLN A 23 -8.85 0.91 10.54
C GLN A 23 -9.18 0.99 9.05
N GLU A 24 -9.57 2.15 8.55
CA GLU A 24 -9.93 2.32 7.14
C GLU A 24 -8.72 2.20 6.22
N LEU A 25 -7.57 2.76 6.59
CA LEU A 25 -6.33 2.60 5.79
C LEU A 25 -5.89 1.14 5.71
N THR A 26 -6.09 0.37 6.80
CA THR A 26 -5.82 -1.07 6.79
C THR A 26 -6.78 -1.81 5.87
N LYS A 27 -8.08 -1.45 5.86
CA LYS A 27 -9.07 -2.07 4.98
C LYS A 27 -8.77 -1.79 3.50
N SER A 28 -8.22 -0.63 3.16
CA SER A 28 -7.93 -0.24 1.78
C SER A 28 -7.08 -1.26 1.00
N HIS A 29 -6.18 -2.03 1.65
CA HIS A 29 -5.37 -3.05 0.96
C HIS A 29 -6.20 -4.23 0.40
N LYS A 30 -7.38 -4.49 0.97
CA LYS A 30 -8.29 -5.55 0.49
C LYS A 30 -9.04 -5.14 -0.77
N TRP A 31 -9.21 -3.84 -0.96
CA TRP A 31 -10.06 -3.26 -2.00
C TRP A 31 -9.30 -2.73 -3.20
N LEU A 32 -7.99 -2.55 -3.04
CA LEU A 32 -7.10 -1.97 -4.03
C LEU A 32 -6.05 -2.98 -4.43
N ASN A 33 -5.69 -3.00 -5.72
CA ASN A 33 -4.51 -3.74 -6.14
C ASN A 33 -3.22 -3.08 -5.59
N TYR A 34 -2.09 -3.78 -5.72
CA TYR A 34 -0.80 -3.30 -5.21
C TYR A 34 -0.44 -1.90 -5.71
N ILE A 35 -0.61 -1.60 -6.99
CA ILE A 35 -0.25 -0.30 -7.58
C ILE A 35 -1.14 0.81 -7.00
N GLU A 36 -2.46 0.57 -6.92
CA GLU A 36 -3.42 1.52 -6.37
C GLU A 36 -3.20 1.74 -4.88
N PHE A 37 -2.90 0.69 -4.12
CA PHE A 37 -2.61 0.80 -2.70
C PHE A 37 -1.33 1.61 -2.45
N ASN A 38 -0.27 1.41 -3.24
CA ASN A 38 0.93 2.24 -3.18
C ASN A 38 0.66 3.72 -3.49
N LYS A 39 -0.14 3.98 -4.54
CA LYS A 39 -0.60 5.34 -4.84
C LYS A 39 -1.40 5.94 -3.68
N LEU A 40 -2.18 5.13 -2.96
CA LEU A 40 -2.97 5.58 -1.81
C LEU A 40 -2.05 5.92 -0.63
N ILE A 41 -1.07 5.09 -0.32
CA ILE A 41 -0.07 5.33 0.73
C ILE A 41 0.72 6.61 0.46
N PHE A 42 1.19 6.81 -0.77
CA PHE A 42 1.88 8.03 -1.16
C PHE A 42 1.01 9.27 -0.97
N TRP A 43 -0.24 9.20 -1.41
CA TRP A 43 -1.20 10.29 -1.24
C TRP A 43 -1.52 10.56 0.24
N ALA A 44 -1.73 9.51 1.04
CA ALA A 44 -2.00 9.62 2.47
C ALA A 44 -0.81 10.23 3.22
N THR A 45 0.42 9.85 2.85
CA THR A 45 1.66 10.43 3.40
C THR A 45 1.72 11.93 3.15
N LYS A 46 1.46 12.36 1.91
CA LYS A 46 1.44 13.80 1.57
C LYS A 46 0.37 14.58 2.34
N LYS A 47 -0.81 14.00 2.56
CA LYS A 47 -1.95 14.71 3.16
C LYS A 47 -1.97 14.66 4.70
N PHE A 48 -1.61 13.53 5.28
CA PHE A 48 -1.78 13.24 6.71
C PHE A 48 -0.46 12.91 7.41
N GLY A 49 0.67 12.88 6.70
CA GLY A 49 1.96 12.48 7.26
C GLY A 49 2.44 13.33 8.44
N LYS A 50 2.00 14.59 8.56
CA LYS A 50 2.32 15.42 9.74
C LYS A 50 1.70 14.89 11.04
N ILE A 51 0.59 14.15 10.96
CA ILE A 51 -0.21 13.71 12.11
C ILE A 51 -0.14 12.18 12.29
N TYR A 52 -0.12 11.44 11.17
CA TYR A 52 -0.25 9.98 11.15
C TYR A 52 0.90 9.27 10.42
N SER A 53 2.11 9.85 10.41
CA SER A 53 3.30 9.21 9.80
C SER A 53 3.55 7.81 10.34
N ASP A 54 3.40 7.61 11.66
CA ASP A 54 3.54 6.33 12.35
C ASP A 54 2.58 5.26 11.79
N ILE A 55 1.30 5.60 11.66
CA ILE A 55 0.28 4.68 11.15
C ILE A 55 0.54 4.34 9.69
N ILE A 56 0.81 5.36 8.87
CA ILE A 56 1.01 5.19 7.43
C ILE A 56 2.25 4.33 7.17
N PHE A 57 3.35 4.59 7.88
CA PHE A 57 4.57 3.80 7.80
C PHE A 57 4.33 2.34 8.21
N ASN A 58 3.69 2.11 9.35
CA ASN A 58 3.42 0.76 9.84
C ASN A 58 2.55 -0.07 8.88
N ILE A 59 1.50 0.53 8.33
CA ILE A 59 0.63 -0.13 7.35
C ILE A 59 1.37 -0.34 6.03
N SER A 60 2.10 0.67 5.54
CA SER A 60 2.91 0.54 4.34
C SER A 60 3.91 -0.61 4.47
N ASN A 61 4.62 -0.71 5.59
CA ASN A 61 5.57 -1.79 5.80
C ASN A 61 4.92 -3.17 5.78
N LYS A 62 3.74 -3.28 6.37
CA LYS A 62 3.00 -4.54 6.43
C LYS A 62 2.48 -5.02 5.07
N TYR A 63 2.20 -4.13 4.11
CA TYR A 63 1.52 -4.52 2.86
C TYR A 63 2.27 -4.18 1.57
N VAL A 64 3.12 -3.15 1.60
CA VAL A 64 3.97 -2.76 0.46
C VAL A 64 5.26 -3.56 0.45
N PHE A 65 5.94 -3.67 1.59
CA PHE A 65 7.22 -4.38 1.65
C PHE A 65 7.08 -5.89 1.66
N ASN A 66 5.94 -6.46 2.09
CA ASN A 66 5.68 -7.90 1.96
C ASN A 66 5.56 -8.39 0.50
N TYR A 67 5.43 -7.49 -0.49
CA TYR A 67 5.49 -7.86 -1.90
C TYR A 67 6.93 -8.05 -2.42
N LYS A 68 7.94 -7.36 -1.85
CA LYS A 68 9.32 -7.41 -2.36
C LYS A 68 10.00 -8.78 -2.11
N PRO A 69 9.90 -9.40 -0.92
CA PRO A 69 10.39 -10.75 -0.68
C PRO A 69 9.66 -11.78 -1.53
N ASN A 70 8.34 -11.68 -1.68
CA ASN A 70 7.57 -12.64 -2.48
C ASN A 70 7.84 -12.50 -3.98
N LEU A 71 8.08 -11.29 -4.49
CA LEU A 71 8.51 -11.09 -5.87
C LEU A 71 9.94 -11.59 -6.07
N MET A 72 10.87 -11.30 -5.17
CA MET A 72 12.24 -11.84 -5.25
C MET A 72 12.23 -13.37 -5.15
N ASN A 73 11.44 -13.95 -4.25
CA ASN A 73 11.30 -15.39 -4.14
C ASN A 73 10.63 -15.99 -5.39
N ALA A 74 9.63 -15.33 -5.97
CA ALA A 74 9.00 -15.79 -7.21
C ALA A 74 9.94 -15.68 -8.42
N LEU A 75 10.73 -14.60 -8.51
CA LEU A 75 11.76 -14.40 -9.53
C LEU A 75 12.95 -15.35 -9.35
N ASN A 76 13.28 -15.72 -8.12
CA ASN A 76 14.35 -16.68 -7.81
C ASN A 76 13.89 -18.14 -8.00
N ASN A 77 12.59 -18.42 -7.85
CA ASN A 77 12.01 -19.77 -7.98
C ASN A 77 11.62 -20.12 -9.42
N HIS A 78 11.40 -19.13 -10.30
CA HIS A 78 11.43 -19.35 -11.74
C HIS A 78 12.87 -19.18 -12.22
N GLN A 79 13.57 -20.31 -12.42
CA GLN A 79 14.80 -20.35 -13.22
C GLN A 79 14.55 -19.57 -14.51
N PHE A 80 15.17 -18.40 -14.63
CA PHE A 80 15.35 -17.78 -15.93
C PHE A 80 16.10 -18.79 -16.79
N ILE A 81 15.37 -19.27 -17.81
CA ILE A 81 15.91 -20.02 -18.92
C ILE A 81 17.16 -19.29 -19.38
N LYS A 82 18.26 -20.05 -19.36
CA LYS A 82 19.57 -19.83 -19.96
C LYS A 82 19.75 -18.49 -20.67
N ILE A 83 20.69 -17.75 -20.11
CA ILE A 83 21.62 -16.84 -20.78
C ILE A 83 21.88 -17.32 -22.22
N ASP A 84 21.30 -16.66 -23.22
CA ASP A 84 21.93 -16.59 -24.54
C ASP A 84 22.85 -15.38 -24.55
N LYS A 85 24.11 -15.64 -24.23
CA LYS A 85 25.24 -14.84 -24.69
C LYS A 85 25.47 -15.23 -26.15
N THR A 86 25.16 -14.32 -27.05
CA THR A 86 25.83 -14.18 -28.35
C THR A 86 26.12 -12.71 -28.56
#